data_AF-A0A9J6ZBW9-F1
#
_entry.id   AF-A0A9J6ZBW9-F1
#
_cell.length_a   1.000
_cell.length_b   1.000
_cell.length_c   1.000
_cell.angle_alpha   90.00
_cell.angle_beta   90.00
_cell.angle_gamma   90.00
#
_symmetry.space_group_name_H-M   'P 1'
#
loop_
_entity.id
_entity.type
_entity.pdbx_description
1 polymer ?
#
loop_
_entity_poly.entity_id
_entity_poly.type
_entity_poly.pdbx_seq_one_letter_code
_entity_poly.pdbx_strand_id
1 'polypeptide(L)'
;MKSRLSICLIVIMIVLVGCQSNPTAKNFSVTVAAPKELKADELFIVKGTLVNHSDNSWDVLHGADMFTYDVFDSNGDRVSQGIEPIMFEGLVQVMSSR
;
A
#
# COMPACT_ATOMS: atom_id res chain seq x y z
N MET A 1 23.73 34.20 31.47
CA MET A 1 22.92 34.33 30.22
C MET A 1 23.17 33.21 29.20
N LYS A 2 24.43 32.85 28.90
CA LYS A 2 24.77 31.82 27.88
C LYS A 2 24.21 30.41 28.15
N SER A 3 24.22 29.97 29.41
CA SER A 3 23.71 28.63 29.80
C SER A 3 22.19 28.49 29.64
N ARG A 4 21.39 29.53 29.94
CA ARG A 4 19.93 29.48 29.77
C ARG A 4 19.50 29.50 28.29
N LEU A 5 20.25 30.20 27.45
CA LEU A 5 20.04 30.20 26.00
C LEU A 5 20.31 28.82 25.38
N SER A 6 21.37 28.13 25.84
CA SER A 6 21.73 26.80 25.35
C SER A 6 20.72 25.72 25.75
N ILE A 7 20.14 25.81 26.96
CA ILE A 7 19.11 24.88 27.44
C ILE A 7 17.81 25.02 26.61
N CYS A 8 17.39 26.25 26.30
CA CYS A 8 16.23 26.48 25.42
C CYS A 8 16.45 25.88 24.02
N LEU A 9 17.65 26.02 23.45
CA LEU A 9 17.98 25.46 22.14
C LEU A 9 17.90 23.93 22.10
N ILE A 10 18.35 23.26 23.17
CA ILE A 10 18.27 21.81 23.29
C ILE A 10 16.81 21.34 23.45
N VAL A 11 16.01 22.04 24.25
CA VAL A 11 14.58 21.73 24.41
C VAL A 11 13.81 21.91 23.10
N ILE A 12 14.10 22.97 22.33
CA ILE A 12 13.49 23.20 21.02
C ILE A 12 13.88 22.10 20.02
N MET A 13 15.14 21.65 20.03
CA MET A 13 15.59 20.53 19.20
C MET A 13 14.90 19.22 19.56
N ILE A 14 14.65 18.93 20.84
CA ILE A 14 13.93 17.71 21.27
C ILE A 14 12.46 17.73 20.79
N VAL A 15 11.81 18.90 20.80
CA VAL A 15 10.42 19.04 20.33
C VAL A 15 10.31 18.92 18.80
N LEU A 16 11.32 19.36 18.06
CA LEU A 16 11.32 19.31 16.58
C LEU A 16 11.51 17.88 16.01
N VAL A 17 12.08 16.95 16.77
CA VAL A 17 12.35 15.57 16.32
C VAL A 17 11.11 14.66 16.48
N GLY A 18 10.04 15.13 17.13
CA GLY A 18 8.97 14.28 17.65
C GLY A 18 7.72 14.03 16.79
N CYS A 19 7.65 14.47 15.53
CA CYS A 19 6.48 14.19 14.69
C CYS A 19 6.66 12.90 13.88
N GLN A 20 6.46 11.74 14.52
CA GLN A 20 6.25 10.49 13.79
C GLN A 20 4.76 10.35 13.45
N SER A 21 4.38 10.72 12.23
CA SER A 21 3.07 10.35 11.69
C SER A 21 3.10 8.89 11.26
N ASN A 22 2.05 8.14 11.55
CA ASN A 22 1.87 6.77 11.05
C ASN A 22 0.99 6.77 9.79
N PRO A 23 1.21 5.82 8.86
CA PRO A 23 0.29 5.64 7.75
C PRO A 23 -1.07 5.18 8.28
N THR A 24 -2.14 5.69 7.69
CA THR A 24 -3.51 5.27 8.02
C THR A 24 -4.24 4.88 6.74
N ALA A 25 -5.20 3.97 6.83
CA ALA A 25 -5.90 3.46 5.64
C ALA A 25 -6.52 4.56 4.76
N LYS A 26 -7.02 5.65 5.37
CA LYS A 26 -7.56 6.82 4.67
C LYS A 26 -6.56 7.55 3.77
N ASN A 27 -5.25 7.36 3.98
CA ASN A 27 -4.21 7.97 3.14
C ASN A 27 -4.02 7.22 1.82
N PHE A 28 -4.66 6.05 1.65
CA PHE A 28 -4.48 5.21 0.48
C PHE A 28 -5.80 4.91 -0.20
N SER A 29 -5.74 4.72 -1.51
CA SER A 29 -6.83 4.13 -2.28
C SER A 29 -6.35 2.88 -3.00
N VAL A 30 -7.22 1.88 -3.06
CA VAL A 30 -6.99 0.66 -3.84
C VAL A 30 -7.93 0.66 -5.04
N THR A 31 -7.39 0.42 -6.23
CA THR A 31 -8.19 0.13 -7.42
C THR A 31 -7.82 -1.24 -7.98
N VAL A 32 -8.83 -1.95 -8.49
CA VAL A 32 -8.66 -3.28 -9.07
C VAL A 32 -9.25 -3.24 -10.47
N ALA A 33 -8.45 -3.64 -11.45
CA ALA A 33 -8.86 -3.84 -12.82
C ALA A 33 -8.84 -5.33 -13.14
N ALA A 34 -10.02 -5.91 -13.32
CA ALA A 34 -10.21 -7.28 -13.78
C ALA A 34 -10.78 -7.29 -15.21
N PRO A 35 -10.57 -8.36 -15.99
CA PRO A 35 -11.24 -8.55 -17.26
C PRO A 35 -12.76 -8.58 -17.08
N LYS A 36 -13.49 -8.06 -18.07
CA LYS A 36 -14.97 -8.08 -18.04
C LYS A 36 -15.55 -9.48 -18.23
N GLU A 37 -14.79 -10.34 -18.90
CA GLU A 37 -15.18 -11.70 -19.23
C GLU A 37 -14.04 -12.63 -18.81
N LEU A 38 -14.41 -13.71 -18.15
CA LEU A 38 -13.51 -14.79 -17.76
C LEU A 38 -13.99 -16.05 -18.47
N LYS A 39 -13.05 -16.86 -18.94
CA LYS A 39 -13.32 -18.15 -19.56
C LYS A 39 -12.67 -19.25 -18.74
N ALA A 40 -13.37 -20.38 -18.63
CA ALA A 40 -12.81 -21.55 -18.00
C ALA A 40 -11.54 -21.98 -18.74
N ASP A 41 -10.56 -22.48 -17.98
CA ASP A 41 -9.28 -23.00 -18.48
C ASP A 41 -8.40 -21.99 -19.22
N GLU A 42 -8.74 -20.69 -19.21
CA GLU A 42 -7.90 -19.61 -19.74
C GLU A 42 -7.25 -18.81 -18.61
N LEU A 43 -5.96 -18.49 -18.77
CA LEU A 43 -5.25 -17.60 -17.86
C LEU A 43 -5.79 -16.18 -17.99
N PHE A 44 -5.93 -15.50 -16.85
CA PHE A 44 -6.31 -14.10 -16.78
C PHE A 44 -5.40 -13.35 -15.81
N ILE A 45 -5.35 -12.03 -15.97
CA ILE A 45 -4.54 -11.14 -15.13
C ILE A 45 -5.47 -10.14 -14.44
N VAL A 46 -5.33 -10.04 -13.12
CA VAL A 46 -5.93 -8.97 -12.32
C VAL A 46 -4.85 -7.97 -11.95
N LYS A 47 -5.12 -6.68 -12.14
CA LYS A 47 -4.20 -5.61 -11.75
C LYS A 47 -4.73 -4.87 -10.54
N GLY A 48 -3.99 -4.90 -9.45
CA GLY A 48 -4.23 -4.07 -8.27
C GLY A 48 -3.29 -2.86 -8.27
N THR A 49 -3.83 -1.68 -7.96
CA THR A 49 -3.06 -0.45 -7.79
C THR A 49 -3.32 0.11 -6.40
N LEU A 50 -2.25 0.37 -5.65
CA LEU A 50 -2.28 1.12 -4.40
C LEU A 50 -1.75 2.53 -4.65
N VAL A 51 -2.54 3.55 -4.31
CA VAL A 51 -2.15 4.96 -4.45
C VAL A 51 -2.07 5.59 -3.07
N ASN A 52 -0.95 6.26 -2.79
CA ASN A 52 -0.75 7.09 -1.61
C ASN A 52 -1.17 8.53 -1.91
N HIS A 53 -2.09 9.08 -1.12
CA HIS A 53 -2.59 10.45 -1.21
C HIS A 53 -2.05 11.37 -0.12
N SER A 54 -1.09 10.90 0.68
CA SER A 54 -0.42 11.73 1.69
C SER A 54 0.87 12.34 1.16
N ASP A 55 1.32 13.42 1.80
CA ASP A 55 2.58 14.10 1.48
C ASP A 55 3.83 13.31 1.94
N ASN A 56 3.62 12.20 2.66
CA ASN A 56 4.68 11.36 3.18
C ASN A 56 4.95 10.18 2.25
N SER A 57 6.21 9.77 2.15
CA SER A 57 6.59 8.48 1.53
C SER A 57 6.53 7.37 2.57
N TRP A 58 6.04 6.19 2.17
CA TRP A 58 5.89 5.04 3.05
C TRP A 58 6.52 3.81 2.41
N ASP A 59 7.30 3.07 3.19
CA ASP A 59 7.89 1.80 2.76
C ASP A 59 6.87 0.66 2.90
N VAL A 60 6.75 -0.15 1.84
CA VAL A 60 5.90 -1.34 1.83
C VAL A 60 6.79 -2.57 1.99
N LEU A 61 6.84 -3.11 3.20
CA LEU A 61 7.70 -4.26 3.54
C LEU A 61 7.06 -5.62 3.22
N HIS A 62 5.73 -5.69 3.06
CA HIS A 62 4.97 -6.93 2.85
C HIS A 62 3.95 -6.78 1.70
N GLY A 63 4.41 -6.36 0.52
CA GLY A 63 3.55 -6.10 -0.64
C GLY A 63 2.72 -7.31 -1.11
N ALA A 64 3.24 -8.53 -0.93
CA ALA A 64 2.56 -9.77 -1.31
C ALA A 64 1.30 -10.05 -0.47
N ASP A 65 1.25 -9.57 0.78
CA ASP A 65 0.08 -9.71 1.65
C ASP A 65 -0.96 -8.60 1.46
N MET A 66 -0.69 -7.62 0.57
CA MET A 66 -1.57 -6.47 0.37
C MET A 66 -2.76 -6.77 -0.54
N PHE A 67 -2.65 -7.79 -1.40
CA PHE A 67 -3.67 -8.12 -2.38
C PHE A 67 -4.04 -9.60 -2.28
N THR A 68 -5.18 -9.87 -1.65
CA THR A 68 -5.87 -11.16 -1.73
C THR A 68 -7.08 -11.03 -2.65
N TYR A 69 -7.36 -12.05 -3.45
CA TYR A 69 -8.55 -12.08 -4.29
C TYR A 69 -9.23 -13.44 -4.20
N ASP A 70 -10.55 -13.42 -4.31
CA ASP A 70 -11.39 -14.61 -4.43
C ASP A 70 -12.03 -14.63 -5.82
N VAL A 71 -12.15 -15.82 -6.40
CA VAL A 71 -12.82 -16.04 -7.69
C VAL A 71 -14.06 -16.87 -7.42
N PHE A 72 -15.19 -16.42 -7.97
CA PHE A 72 -16.47 -17.10 -7.87
C PHE A 72 -16.96 -17.43 -9.28
N ASP A 73 -17.61 -18.58 -9.42
CA ASP A 73 -18.27 -18.96 -10.66
C ASP A 73 -19.63 -18.24 -10.82
N SER A 74 -20.35 -18.54 -11.91
CA SER A 74 -21.66 -17.96 -12.18
C SER A 74 -22.75 -18.38 -11.19
N ASN A 75 -22.55 -19.44 -10.43
CA ASN A 75 -23.46 -19.91 -9.39
C ASN A 75 -23.16 -19.25 -8.03
N GLY A 76 -22.04 -18.51 -7.94
CA GLY A 76 -21.56 -17.90 -6.71
C GLY A 76 -20.68 -18.84 -5.88
N ASP A 77 -20.30 -19.99 -6.41
CA ASP A 77 -19.41 -20.94 -5.74
C ASP A 77 -17.95 -20.50 -5.90
N ARG A 78 -17.18 -20.57 -4.81
CA ARG A 78 -15.76 -20.18 -4.82
C ARG A 78 -14.97 -21.19 -5.66
N VAL A 79 -14.29 -20.70 -6.70
CA VAL A 79 -13.39 -21.50 -7.51
C VAL A 79 -12.10 -21.74 -6.72
N SER A 80 -11.79 -23.01 -6.44
CA SER A 80 -10.54 -23.38 -5.77
C SER A 80 -9.36 -23.07 -6.67
N GLN A 81 -8.54 -22.10 -6.27
CA GLN A 81 -7.32 -21.77 -6.97
C GLN A 81 -6.25 -22.77 -6.52
N GLY A 82 -5.89 -23.70 -7.40
CA GLY A 82 -4.71 -24.55 -7.22
C GLY A 82 -3.51 -23.63 -7.02
N ILE A 83 -2.95 -23.64 -5.82
CA ILE A 83 -2.00 -22.64 -5.34
C ILE A 83 -0.66 -22.82 -6.06
N GLU A 84 -0.50 -22.21 -7.23
CA GLU A 84 0.78 -21.59 -7.55
C GLU A 84 0.67 -20.12 -7.13
N PRO A 85 1.54 -19.63 -6.23
CA PRO A 85 1.52 -18.23 -5.82
C PRO A 85 1.71 -17.37 -7.07
N ILE A 86 0.65 -16.68 -7.48
CA ILE A 86 0.71 -15.75 -8.59
C ILE A 86 1.63 -14.61 -8.16
N MET A 87 2.83 -14.59 -8.71
CA MET A 87 3.79 -13.51 -8.53
C MET A 87 3.13 -12.21 -8.98
N PHE A 88 2.88 -11.31 -8.02
CA PHE A 88 2.55 -9.94 -8.33
C PHE A 88 3.79 -9.26 -8.92
N GLU A 89 3.87 -9.14 -10.24
CA GLU A 89 4.74 -8.15 -10.89
C GLU A 89 4.11 -6.75 -10.71
N GLY A 90 4.04 -6.32 -9.46
CA GLY A 90 3.66 -4.97 -9.10
C GLY A 90 4.87 -4.07 -9.25
N LEU A 91 4.96 -3.33 -10.35
CA LEU A 91 5.71 -2.08 -10.37
C LEU A 91 5.02 -1.14 -9.38
N VAL A 92 5.48 -1.13 -8.12
CA VAL A 92 5.12 -0.10 -7.15
C VAL A 92 5.82 1.18 -7.58
N GLN A 93 5.23 1.88 -8.54
CA GLN A 93 5.71 3.18 -8.95
C GLN A 93 5.16 4.21 -7.95
N VAL A 94 5.96 4.49 -6.92
CA VAL A 94 5.67 5.56 -5.96
C VAL A 94 5.76 6.88 -6.72
N MET A 95 4.64 7.35 -7.26
CA MET A 95 4.54 8.67 -7.86
C MET A 95 4.36 9.70 -6.75
N SER A 96 5.45 10.37 -6.39
CA SER A 96 5.43 11.59 -5.61
C SER A 96 4.87 12.71 -6.48
N SER A 97 3.63 13.13 -6.21
CA SER A 97 3.10 14.39 -6.70
C SER A 97 3.77 15.50 -5.91
N ARG A 98 4.58 16.33 -6.59
CA ARG A 98 5.05 17.61 -6.04
C ARG A 98 3.93 18.64 -6.02
#